data_AF-A0A383ESI7-F1
#
_entry.id   AF-A0A383ESI7-F1
#
_cell.length_a   1.000
_cell.length_b   1.000
_cell.length_c   1.000
_cell.angle_alpha   90.00
_cell.angle_beta   90.00
_cell.angle_gamma   90.00
#
_symmetry.space_group_name_H-M   'P 1'
#
loop_
_entity.id
_entity.type
_entity.pdbx_description
1 polymer ?
#
loop_
_entity_poly.entity_id
_entity_poly.type
_entity_poly.pdbx_seq_one_letter_code
_entity_poly.pdbx_strand_id
1 'polypeptide(L)'
;LKRGAEGCEVFSPESSTPISARSFPIEVLNILGAGDAFMSGFLRGWLRNENLETCALYGNACGALVVTRHGCSPASPSFAEIEYFISNFDNFSNLAQHPHQTFWPKMNQLHLRTELRQPQNPERPVREELLILAYDHRTQFEDSCRENDLPLDLISTFKEQVYKGFQKVHEANKNKGLAILIDPEYGQTILNNSADADYVIGVPIEKAGAFPLSWLKYGSLYQQLLERP
;
A
#
# COMPACT_ATOMS: atom_id res chain seq x y z
N LEU A 1 17.05 24.98 16.05
CA LEU A 1 17.02 25.77 14.80
C LEU A 1 16.95 24.82 13.60
N LYS A 2 15.88 24.88 12.79
CA LYS A 2 15.76 24.11 11.55
C LYS A 2 16.43 24.87 10.41
N ARG A 3 17.24 24.21 9.59
CA ARG A 3 18.04 24.80 8.49
C ARG A 3 17.70 24.19 7.12
N GLY A 4 16.48 23.67 6.96
CA GLY A 4 16.05 23.05 5.70
C GLY A 4 16.92 21.86 5.31
N ALA A 5 17.46 21.86 4.09
CA ALA A 5 18.32 20.79 3.57
C ALA A 5 19.64 20.62 4.36
N GLU A 6 20.06 21.63 5.12
CA GLU A 6 21.25 21.57 5.99
C GLU A 6 20.98 20.86 7.33
N GLY A 7 19.74 20.40 7.57
CA GLY A 7 19.36 19.70 8.80
C GLY A 7 18.95 20.66 9.91
N CYS A 8 19.48 20.46 11.12
CA CYS A 8 19.13 21.28 12.28
C CYS A 8 20.24 21.34 13.33
N GLU A 9 20.14 22.35 14.18
CA GLU A 9 20.98 22.56 15.36
C GLU A 9 20.11 22.64 16.61
N VAL A 10 20.50 21.94 17.67
CA VAL A 10 19.85 21.97 18.99
C VAL A 10 20.75 22.73 19.96
N PHE A 11 20.18 23.74 20.61
CA PHE A 11 20.87 24.56 21.59
C PHE A 11 20.42 24.11 22.99
N SER A 12 21.36 23.63 23.80
CA SER A 12 21.11 23.33 25.22
C SER A 12 21.58 24.51 26.07
N PRO A 13 20.87 24.88 27.15
CA PRO A 13 21.37 25.87 28.12
C PRO A 13 22.71 25.46 28.77
N GLU A 14 23.01 24.16 28.76
CA GLU A 14 24.17 23.56 29.43
C GLU A 14 25.44 23.58 28.55
N SER A 15 25.31 23.91 27.25
CA SER A 15 26.42 23.88 26.29
C SER A 15 26.48 25.14 25.44
N SER A 16 27.68 25.69 25.26
CA SER A 16 27.92 26.78 24.31
C SER A 16 28.01 26.32 22.85
N THR A 17 28.19 25.01 22.61
CA THR A 17 28.21 24.43 21.28
C THR A 17 26.87 23.79 20.95
N PRO A 18 26.26 24.12 19.79
CA PRO A 18 25.03 23.47 19.35
C PRO A 18 25.31 22.01 18.96
N ILE A 19 24.31 21.17 19.16
CA ILE A 19 24.31 19.78 18.70
C ILE A 19 23.70 19.76 17.31
N SER A 20 24.48 19.31 16.33
CA SER A 20 24.01 19.12 14.96
C SER A 20 23.73 17.65 14.71
N ALA A 21 22.67 17.35 13.96
CA ALA A 21 22.40 16.00 13.48
C ALA A 21 22.52 15.95 11.96
N ARG A 22 22.81 14.75 11.46
CA ARG A 22 22.86 14.42 10.03
C ARG A 22 21.67 14.99 9.26
N SER A 23 21.95 15.59 8.11
CA SER A 23 20.94 16.03 7.13
C SER A 23 20.70 14.98 6.05
N PHE A 24 19.57 15.12 5.33
CA PHE A 24 19.16 14.19 4.28
C PHE A 24 18.78 14.98 3.02
N PRO A 25 19.73 15.24 2.11
CA PRO A 25 19.47 15.95 0.87
C PRO A 25 18.60 15.10 -0.06
N ILE A 26 17.37 15.53 -0.29
CA ILE A 26 16.37 14.84 -1.11
C ILE A 26 15.71 15.81 -2.08
N GLU A 27 15.13 15.28 -3.16
CA GLU A 27 14.28 16.07 -4.04
C GLU A 27 12.96 16.40 -3.34
N VAL A 28 12.67 17.70 -3.25
CA VAL A 28 11.47 18.21 -2.58
C VAL A 28 10.32 18.23 -3.58
N LEU A 29 9.29 17.45 -3.30
CA LEU A 29 8.03 17.46 -4.05
C LEU A 29 7.04 18.48 -3.46
N ASN A 30 6.93 18.55 -2.13
CA ASN A 30 6.01 19.45 -1.42
C ASN A 30 6.56 19.80 -0.04
N ILE A 31 6.60 21.08 0.34
CA ILE A 31 7.12 21.52 1.65
C ILE A 31 6.09 21.42 2.79
N LEU A 32 4.82 21.16 2.49
CA LEU A 32 3.75 21.13 3.49
C LEU A 32 4.00 20.02 4.53
N GLY A 33 3.88 20.36 5.82
CA GLY A 33 4.04 19.41 6.92
C GLY A 33 5.48 19.13 7.33
N ALA A 34 6.51 19.65 6.64
CA ALA A 34 7.92 19.42 6.99
C ALA A 34 8.25 19.80 8.44
N GLY A 35 7.68 20.91 8.92
CA GLY A 35 7.89 21.39 10.27
C GLY A 35 7.22 20.52 11.34
N ASP A 36 6.00 20.06 11.08
CA ASP A 36 5.23 19.23 12.00
C ASP A 36 5.80 17.80 12.05
N ALA A 37 6.22 17.27 10.90
CA ALA A 37 6.92 16.00 10.81
C ALA A 37 8.25 16.06 11.56
N PHE A 38 9.04 17.13 11.39
CA PHE A 38 10.27 17.34 12.14
C PHE A 38 10.01 17.31 13.65
N MET A 39 9.01 18.08 14.12
CA MET A 39 8.70 18.15 15.54
C MET A 39 8.23 16.79 16.08
N SER A 40 7.43 16.07 15.31
CA SER A 40 6.94 14.73 15.67
C SER A 40 8.10 13.73 15.81
N GLY A 41 9.04 13.73 14.85
CA GLY A 41 10.24 12.90 14.92
C GLY A 41 11.13 13.24 16.12
N PHE A 42 11.33 14.54 16.38
CA PHE A 42 12.10 15.01 17.52
C PHE A 42 11.46 14.58 18.86
N LEU A 43 10.16 14.86 19.03
CA LEU A 43 9.42 14.51 20.24
C LEU A 43 9.38 13.01 20.48
N ARG A 44 9.34 12.19 19.43
CA ARG A 44 9.42 10.73 19.56
C ARG A 44 10.69 10.31 20.29
N GLY A 45 11.86 10.85 19.90
CA GLY A 45 13.12 10.57 20.58
C GLY A 45 13.12 11.10 22.00
N TRP A 46 12.69 12.35 22.17
CA TRP A 46 12.68 13.03 23.46
C TRP A 46 11.82 12.29 24.51
N LEU A 47 10.60 11.90 24.13
CA LEU A 47 9.68 11.17 25.01
C LEU A 47 10.18 9.76 25.37
N ARG A 48 11.19 9.23 24.65
CA ARG A 48 11.84 7.96 24.94
C ARG A 48 13.21 8.12 25.60
N ASN A 49 13.56 9.33 26.04
CA ASN A 49 14.84 9.66 26.66
C ASN A 49 16.05 9.36 25.75
N GLU A 50 15.88 9.48 24.43
CA GLU A 50 17.00 9.46 23.50
C GLU A 50 17.86 10.71 23.69
N ASN A 51 19.14 10.64 23.30
CA ASN A 51 20.00 11.81 23.32
C ASN A 51 19.54 12.86 22.28
N LEU A 52 19.97 14.11 22.46
CA LEU A 52 19.56 15.24 21.61
C LEU A 52 19.93 15.09 20.15
N GLU A 53 21.06 14.45 19.85
CA GLU A 53 21.51 14.17 18.48
C GLU A 53 20.56 13.19 17.80
N THR A 54 20.17 12.10 18.48
CA THR A 54 19.19 11.14 18.00
C THR A 54 17.80 11.76 17.82
N CYS A 55 17.36 12.63 18.73
CA CYS A 55 16.12 13.38 18.58
C CYS A 55 16.16 14.25 17.32
N ALA A 56 17.25 14.99 17.11
CA ALA A 56 17.46 15.83 15.95
C ALA A 56 17.57 15.02 14.64
N LEU A 57 18.20 13.84 14.68
CA LEU A 57 18.30 12.91 13.57
C LEU A 57 16.91 12.42 13.12
N TYR A 58 16.07 12.00 14.06
CA TYR A 58 14.69 11.60 13.76
C TYR A 58 13.86 12.76 13.21
N GLY A 59 14.03 13.96 13.75
CA GLY A 59 13.39 15.16 13.22
C GLY A 59 13.80 15.45 11.77
N ASN A 60 15.10 15.44 11.48
CA ASN A 60 15.62 15.64 10.11
C ASN A 60 15.09 14.57 9.14
N ALA A 61 15.09 13.29 9.55
CA ALA A 61 14.57 12.20 8.74
C ALA A 61 13.07 12.36 8.44
N CYS A 62 12.26 12.71 9.44
CA CYS A 62 10.82 12.93 9.25
C CYS A 62 10.53 14.09 8.30
N GLY A 63 11.22 15.22 8.50
CA GLY A 63 11.10 16.38 7.63
C GLY A 63 11.51 16.08 6.19
N ALA A 64 12.57 15.30 5.99
CA ALA A 64 13.01 14.87 4.67
C ALA A 64 12.02 13.92 3.98
N LEU A 65 11.42 12.99 4.72
CA LEU A 65 10.49 12.00 4.18
C LEU A 65 9.12 12.59 3.80
N VAL A 66 8.57 13.49 4.61
CA VAL A 66 7.23 14.04 4.33
C VAL A 66 7.21 14.84 3.03
N VAL A 67 8.32 15.53 2.72
CA VAL A 67 8.39 16.41 1.57
C VAL A 67 8.60 15.71 0.23
N THR A 68 8.80 14.39 0.23
CA THR A 68 8.85 13.58 -1.01
C THR A 68 7.47 13.14 -1.48
N ARG A 69 6.39 13.52 -0.77
CA ARG A 69 5.01 13.10 -1.04
C ARG A 69 4.07 14.31 -1.15
N HIS A 70 2.95 14.13 -1.83
CA HIS A 70 1.98 15.22 -2.04
C HIS A 70 1.20 15.62 -0.78
N GLY A 71 0.98 14.69 0.15
CA GLY A 71 0.18 14.92 1.37
C GLY A 71 0.94 15.63 2.49
N CYS A 72 0.21 16.16 3.48
CA CYS A 72 0.78 16.66 4.74
C CYS A 72 0.72 15.56 5.81
N SER A 73 -0.40 15.44 6.55
CA SER A 73 -0.57 14.39 7.57
C SER A 73 -0.45 12.95 7.01
N PRO A 74 -1.10 12.59 5.89
CA PRO A 74 -0.97 11.23 5.32
C PRO A 74 0.44 10.88 4.84
N ALA A 75 1.33 11.86 4.67
CA ALA A 75 2.70 11.65 4.25
C ALA A 75 3.67 11.41 5.41
N SER A 76 3.21 11.56 6.67
CA SER A 76 4.02 11.37 7.86
C SER A 76 4.58 9.94 7.89
N PRO A 77 5.89 9.77 8.13
CA PRO A 77 6.49 8.45 8.11
C PRO A 77 6.25 7.69 9.42
N SER A 78 6.10 6.37 9.30
CA SER A 78 6.16 5.48 10.45
C SER A 78 7.58 5.39 11.02
N PHE A 79 7.72 4.85 12.24
CA PHE A 79 9.06 4.63 12.80
C PHE A 79 9.90 3.63 11.99
N ALA A 80 9.28 2.58 11.43
CA ALA A 80 9.98 1.63 10.57
C ALA A 80 10.49 2.29 9.28
N GLU A 81 9.76 3.26 8.72
CA GLU A 81 10.24 4.08 7.62
C GLU A 81 11.44 4.95 8.04
N ILE A 82 11.37 5.59 9.21
CA ILE A 82 12.47 6.43 9.74
C ILE A 82 13.74 5.59 9.90
N GLU A 83 13.67 4.43 10.54
CA GLU A 83 14.82 3.54 10.75
C GLU A 83 15.40 3.06 9.42
N TYR A 84 14.55 2.56 8.53
CA TYR A 84 15.00 2.11 7.21
C TYR A 84 15.67 3.24 6.43
N PHE A 85 15.07 4.44 6.44
CA PHE A 85 15.61 5.61 5.76
C PHE A 85 16.99 5.97 6.30
N ILE A 86 17.15 6.11 7.61
CA ILE A 86 18.43 6.48 8.25
C ILE A 86 19.51 5.44 7.94
N SER A 87 19.21 4.14 8.09
CA SER A 87 20.21 3.08 7.93
C SER A 87 20.64 2.84 6.49
N ASN A 88 19.82 3.24 5.50
CA ASN A 88 20.06 2.90 4.10
C ASN A 88 20.35 4.11 3.21
N PHE A 89 20.23 5.33 3.71
CA PHE A 89 20.36 6.53 2.89
C PHE A 89 21.71 6.62 2.14
N ASP A 90 22.83 6.24 2.77
CA ASP A 90 24.15 6.32 2.12
C ASP A 90 24.46 5.17 1.17
N ASN A 91 23.68 4.08 1.22
CA ASN A 91 23.91 2.90 0.40
C ASN A 91 23.50 3.12 -1.07
N PHE A 92 22.83 4.23 -1.37
CA PHE A 92 22.31 4.54 -2.68
C PHE A 92 22.90 5.87 -3.17
N SER A 93 23.79 5.79 -4.16
CA SER A 93 24.31 6.98 -4.84
C SER A 93 23.15 7.75 -5.48
N ASN A 94 23.14 9.09 -5.31
CA ASN A 94 22.15 10.00 -5.90
C ASN A 94 20.69 9.87 -5.39
N LEU A 95 20.43 9.47 -4.14
CA LEU A 95 19.07 9.56 -3.56
C LEU A 95 18.47 10.98 -3.54
N ALA A 96 19.32 11.99 -3.71
CA ALA A 96 18.90 13.37 -3.92
C ALA A 96 18.03 13.55 -5.18
N GLN A 97 17.98 12.57 -6.09
CA GLN A 97 17.13 12.58 -7.29
C GLN A 97 16.08 11.47 -7.22
N HIS A 98 14.82 11.84 -7.27
CA HIS A 98 13.69 10.91 -7.39
C HIS A 98 13.45 10.62 -8.89
N PRO A 99 13.11 9.39 -9.32
CA PRO A 99 13.02 8.14 -8.56
C PRO A 99 14.26 7.25 -8.72
N HIS A 100 14.99 7.00 -7.63
CA HIS A 100 15.88 5.84 -7.51
C HIS A 100 15.09 4.52 -7.56
N GLN A 101 15.46 3.60 -8.47
CA GLN A 101 14.67 2.43 -8.88
C GLN A 101 14.42 1.39 -7.78
N THR A 102 15.21 1.38 -6.70
CA THR A 102 15.09 0.38 -5.61
C THR A 102 14.65 0.98 -4.28
N PHE A 103 15.15 2.16 -3.93
CA PHE A 103 14.96 2.77 -2.62
C PHE A 103 13.54 3.30 -2.42
N TRP A 104 13.05 4.16 -3.32
CA TRP A 104 11.74 4.79 -3.19
C TRP A 104 10.58 3.79 -3.31
N PRO A 105 10.62 2.77 -4.20
CA PRO A 105 9.64 1.69 -4.18
C PRO A 105 9.59 0.95 -2.83
N LYS A 106 10.74 0.70 -2.19
CA LYS A 106 10.80 0.08 -0.87
C LYS A 106 10.22 0.98 0.23
N MET A 107 10.53 2.28 0.20
CA MET A 107 9.95 3.27 1.10
C MET A 107 8.42 3.34 0.95
N ASN A 108 7.91 3.39 -0.27
CA ASN A 108 6.47 3.36 -0.53
C ASN A 108 5.83 2.07 -0.03
N GLN A 109 6.49 0.92 -0.22
CA GLN A 109 6.00 -0.34 0.34
C GLN A 109 5.92 -0.30 1.87
N LEU A 110 6.93 0.25 2.55
CA LEU A 110 6.93 0.41 4.01
C LEU A 110 5.82 1.35 4.47
N HIS A 111 5.65 2.48 3.81
CA HIS A 111 4.61 3.46 4.09
C HIS A 111 3.20 2.85 4.01
N LEU A 112 2.89 2.18 2.89
CA LEU A 112 1.61 1.49 2.70
C LEU A 112 1.40 0.38 3.76
N ARG A 113 2.47 -0.26 4.24
CA ARG A 113 2.38 -1.31 5.26
C ARG A 113 2.23 -0.80 6.69
N THR A 114 2.55 0.46 6.95
CA THR A 114 2.64 0.98 8.32
C THR A 114 1.57 2.04 8.58
N GLU A 115 1.37 2.96 7.63
CA GLU A 115 0.39 4.03 7.73
C GLU A 115 -1.02 3.60 7.29
N LEU A 116 -1.15 2.73 6.28
CA LEU A 116 -2.46 2.17 5.91
C LEU A 116 -2.85 0.93 6.73
N ARG A 117 -1.98 0.46 7.63
CA ARG A 117 -2.06 -0.90 8.19
C ARG A 117 -1.97 -1.03 9.71
N GLN A 118 -2.19 0.04 10.47
CA GLN A 118 -2.41 -0.11 11.91
C GLN A 118 -3.81 0.29 12.37
N PRO A 119 -4.53 -0.60 13.07
CA PRO A 119 -5.63 -0.19 13.94
C PRO A 119 -4.99 0.49 15.16
N GLN A 120 -4.55 1.74 15.02
CA GLN A 120 -4.15 2.54 16.19
C GLN A 120 -5.34 2.94 17.07
N ASN A 121 -6.55 2.52 16.70
CA ASN A 121 -7.71 2.65 17.56
C ASN A 121 -8.01 1.30 18.22
N PRO A 122 -7.78 1.13 19.53
CA PRO A 122 -8.19 -0.08 20.26
C PRO A 122 -9.72 -0.30 20.25
N GLU A 123 -10.50 0.72 19.87
CA GLU A 123 -11.95 0.60 19.64
C GLU A 123 -12.32 0.21 18.20
N ARG A 124 -11.36 0.18 17.26
CA ARG A 124 -11.63 -0.38 15.93
C ARG A 124 -11.63 -1.90 16.05
N PRO A 125 -12.71 -2.59 15.64
CA PRO A 125 -12.71 -4.04 15.62
C PRO A 125 -11.53 -4.51 14.78
N VAL A 126 -10.80 -5.51 15.30
CA VAL A 126 -9.80 -6.26 14.54
C VAL A 126 -10.51 -6.69 13.26
N ARG A 127 -10.12 -6.13 12.12
CA ARG A 127 -10.66 -6.58 10.84
C ARG A 127 -10.17 -8.01 10.65
N GLU A 128 -11.11 -8.95 10.56
CA GLU A 128 -10.79 -10.33 10.22
C GLU A 128 -9.93 -10.35 8.95
N GLU A 129 -8.86 -11.14 8.98
CA GLU A 129 -7.98 -11.30 7.82
C GLU A 129 -8.79 -11.90 6.68
N LEU A 130 -8.89 -11.17 5.56
CA LEU A 130 -9.56 -11.62 4.35
C LEU A 130 -8.53 -12.19 3.37
N LEU A 131 -8.57 -13.50 3.14
CA LEU A 131 -7.72 -14.19 2.18
C LEU A 131 -8.44 -14.30 0.84
N ILE A 132 -7.89 -13.65 -0.18
CA ILE A 132 -8.54 -13.52 -1.50
C ILE A 132 -7.80 -14.38 -2.53
N LEU A 133 -8.53 -15.27 -3.20
CA LEU A 133 -8.05 -15.98 -4.39
C LEU A 133 -8.57 -15.29 -5.64
N ALA A 134 -7.69 -14.61 -6.38
CA ALA A 134 -8.04 -13.90 -7.61
C ALA A 134 -7.70 -14.71 -8.86
N TYR A 135 -8.68 -14.89 -9.76
CA TYR A 135 -8.54 -15.62 -11.02
C TYR A 135 -9.55 -15.14 -12.08
N ASP A 136 -9.84 -13.83 -12.06
CA ASP A 136 -10.76 -13.11 -12.95
C ASP A 136 -10.16 -12.73 -14.31
N HIS A 137 -8.93 -13.16 -14.61
CA HIS A 137 -8.26 -12.93 -15.89
C HIS A 137 -9.10 -13.46 -17.07
N ARG A 138 -9.10 -12.73 -18.18
CA ARG A 138 -9.84 -13.10 -19.42
C ARG A 138 -8.91 -13.15 -20.62
N THR A 139 -8.36 -12.01 -21.02
CA THR A 139 -7.53 -11.89 -22.22
C THR A 139 -6.36 -12.85 -22.22
N GLN A 140 -5.65 -13.03 -21.10
CA GLN A 140 -4.52 -13.96 -21.02
C GLN A 140 -4.93 -15.42 -21.26
N PHE A 141 -6.10 -15.85 -20.77
CA PHE A 141 -6.60 -17.20 -21.01
C PHE A 141 -7.15 -17.37 -22.43
N GLU A 142 -7.82 -16.35 -22.96
CA GLU A 142 -8.26 -16.34 -24.35
C GLU A 142 -7.08 -16.41 -25.32
N ASP A 143 -6.03 -15.61 -25.08
CA ASP A 143 -4.82 -15.60 -25.89
C ASP A 143 -4.11 -16.96 -25.82
N SER A 144 -3.99 -17.53 -24.62
CA SER A 144 -3.44 -18.89 -24.46
C SER A 144 -4.26 -19.94 -25.22
N CYS A 145 -5.60 -19.85 -25.21
CA CYS A 145 -6.43 -20.76 -26.00
C CYS A 145 -6.20 -20.57 -27.51
N ARG A 146 -6.15 -19.31 -27.99
CA ARG A 146 -5.90 -18.98 -29.41
C ARG A 146 -4.53 -19.47 -29.88
N GLU A 147 -3.49 -19.26 -29.08
CA GLU A 147 -2.11 -19.66 -29.41
C GLU A 147 -1.93 -21.19 -29.49
N ASN A 148 -2.79 -21.95 -28.82
CA ASN A 148 -2.72 -23.40 -28.75
C ASN A 148 -3.87 -24.11 -29.50
N ASP A 149 -4.65 -23.38 -30.30
CA ASP A 149 -5.82 -23.90 -31.03
C ASP A 149 -6.85 -24.65 -30.14
N LEU A 150 -7.06 -24.14 -28.92
CA LEU A 150 -7.96 -24.70 -27.92
C LEU A 150 -9.31 -23.95 -27.86
N PRO A 151 -10.42 -24.65 -27.54
CA PRO A 151 -11.72 -23.99 -27.38
C PRO A 151 -11.79 -23.14 -26.11
N LEU A 152 -12.44 -21.97 -26.19
CA LEU A 152 -12.58 -21.02 -25.08
C LEU A 152 -13.37 -21.58 -23.88
N ASP A 153 -14.22 -22.60 -24.09
CA ASP A 153 -14.97 -23.26 -23.01
C ASP A 153 -14.05 -23.94 -21.97
N LEU A 154 -12.79 -24.21 -22.34
CA LEU A 154 -11.78 -24.69 -21.39
C LEU A 154 -11.44 -23.67 -20.31
N ILE A 155 -11.64 -22.37 -20.56
CA ILE A 155 -11.42 -21.32 -19.57
C ILE A 155 -12.42 -21.48 -18.42
N SER A 156 -13.70 -21.66 -18.74
CA SER A 156 -14.74 -21.94 -17.74
C SER A 156 -14.44 -23.24 -16.98
N THR A 157 -14.06 -24.30 -17.72
CA THR A 157 -13.68 -25.60 -17.12
C THR A 157 -12.50 -25.46 -16.14
N PHE A 158 -11.48 -24.69 -16.50
CA PHE A 158 -10.33 -24.40 -15.64
C PHE A 158 -10.75 -23.64 -14.38
N LYS A 159 -11.56 -22.58 -14.52
CA LYS A 159 -12.04 -21.78 -13.39
C LYS A 159 -12.89 -22.59 -12.43
N GLU A 160 -13.68 -23.54 -12.93
CA GLU A 160 -14.40 -24.50 -12.09
C GLU A 160 -13.47 -25.41 -11.28
N GLN A 161 -12.32 -25.83 -11.83
CA GLN A 161 -11.34 -26.61 -11.06
C GLN A 161 -10.66 -25.77 -9.97
N VAL A 162 -10.33 -24.51 -10.27
CA VAL A 162 -9.82 -23.57 -9.27
C VAL A 162 -10.84 -23.38 -8.15
N TYR A 163 -12.10 -23.18 -8.50
CA TYR A 163 -13.20 -23.02 -7.55
C TYR A 163 -13.41 -24.27 -6.68
N LYS A 164 -13.36 -25.48 -7.25
CA LYS A 164 -13.40 -26.73 -6.46
C LYS A 164 -12.25 -26.82 -5.45
N GLY A 165 -11.07 -26.34 -5.82
CA GLY A 165 -9.94 -26.22 -4.90
C GLY A 165 -10.21 -25.24 -3.77
N PHE A 166 -10.75 -24.07 -4.10
CA PHE A 166 -11.17 -23.07 -3.13
C PHE A 166 -12.22 -23.61 -2.15
N GLN A 167 -13.24 -24.31 -2.64
CA GLN A 167 -14.28 -24.91 -1.78
C GLN A 167 -13.69 -25.85 -0.73
N LYS A 168 -12.70 -26.68 -1.08
CA LYS A 168 -12.00 -27.55 -0.11
C LYS A 168 -11.26 -26.75 0.97
N VAL A 169 -10.62 -25.65 0.58
CA VAL A 169 -9.93 -24.77 1.53
C VAL A 169 -10.93 -24.08 2.44
N HIS A 170 -12.07 -23.63 1.89
CA HIS A 170 -13.15 -23.00 2.62
C HIS A 170 -13.76 -23.94 3.67
N GLU A 171 -14.10 -25.16 3.28
CA GLU A 171 -14.61 -26.19 4.21
C GLU A 171 -13.64 -26.47 5.36
N ALA A 172 -12.34 -26.48 5.08
CA ALA A 172 -11.29 -26.71 6.09
C ALA A 172 -10.98 -25.49 6.96
N ASN A 173 -11.43 -24.27 6.59
CA ASN A 173 -11.04 -23.00 7.23
C ASN A 173 -12.23 -22.05 7.45
N LYS A 174 -13.37 -22.57 7.92
CA LYS A 174 -14.60 -21.77 8.16
C LYS A 174 -14.46 -20.59 9.12
N ASN A 175 -13.39 -20.55 9.90
CA ASN A 175 -13.10 -19.48 10.85
C ASN A 175 -12.27 -18.33 10.26
N LYS A 176 -11.98 -18.35 8.95
CA LYS A 176 -11.24 -17.29 8.26
C LYS A 176 -12.15 -16.56 7.28
N GLY A 177 -11.95 -15.26 7.13
CA GLY A 177 -12.54 -14.51 6.03
C GLY A 177 -11.92 -14.98 4.72
N LEU A 178 -12.71 -15.60 3.84
CA LEU A 178 -12.28 -16.01 2.52
C LEU A 178 -13.02 -15.22 1.43
N ALA A 179 -12.34 -14.99 0.32
CA ALA A 179 -12.95 -14.39 -0.85
C ALA A 179 -12.40 -14.95 -2.17
N ILE A 180 -13.20 -14.85 -3.22
CA ILE A 180 -12.76 -15.05 -4.60
C ILE A 180 -12.95 -13.78 -5.42
N LEU A 181 -12.08 -13.56 -6.41
CA LEU A 181 -12.33 -12.63 -7.51
C LEU A 181 -12.46 -13.42 -8.81
N ILE A 182 -13.62 -13.32 -9.44
CA ILE A 182 -13.94 -14.08 -10.66
C ILE A 182 -14.69 -13.21 -11.66
N ASP A 183 -14.40 -13.36 -12.94
CA ASP A 183 -15.08 -12.63 -14.01
C ASP A 183 -16.47 -13.19 -14.28
N PRO A 184 -17.41 -12.36 -14.75
CA PRO A 184 -18.76 -12.82 -15.01
C PRO A 184 -18.92 -13.59 -16.34
N GLU A 185 -17.92 -13.58 -17.22
CA GLU A 185 -18.03 -14.20 -18.55
C GLU A 185 -17.75 -15.71 -18.49
N TYR A 186 -16.59 -16.10 -17.98
CA TYR A 186 -16.21 -17.50 -17.81
C TYR A 186 -16.50 -18.06 -16.40
N GLY A 187 -16.83 -17.19 -15.45
CA GLY A 187 -17.19 -17.55 -14.08
C GLY A 187 -18.69 -17.63 -13.80
N GLN A 188 -19.55 -17.44 -14.80
CA GLN A 188 -21.00 -17.31 -14.61
C GLN A 188 -21.63 -18.47 -13.83
N THR A 189 -21.23 -19.72 -14.12
CA THR A 189 -21.72 -20.91 -13.40
C THR A 189 -21.37 -20.86 -11.92
N ILE A 190 -20.14 -20.45 -11.59
CA ILE A 190 -19.66 -20.32 -10.20
C ILE A 190 -20.44 -19.22 -9.48
N LEU A 191 -20.66 -18.07 -10.13
CA LEU A 191 -21.45 -16.97 -9.57
C LEU A 191 -22.88 -17.40 -9.27
N ASN A 192 -23.54 -18.10 -10.21
CA ASN A 192 -24.91 -18.59 -10.02
C ASN A 192 -25.00 -19.61 -8.86
N ASN A 193 -24.01 -20.51 -8.76
CA ASN A 193 -23.98 -21.55 -7.73
C ASN A 193 -23.53 -21.03 -6.35
N SER A 194 -23.00 -19.81 -6.27
CA SER A 194 -22.48 -19.22 -5.03
C SER A 194 -23.37 -18.10 -4.47
N ALA A 195 -24.63 -18.01 -4.91
CA ALA A 195 -25.54 -16.96 -4.46
C ALA A 195 -25.73 -16.95 -2.92
N ASP A 196 -25.72 -18.12 -2.30
CA ASP A 196 -25.88 -18.31 -0.85
C ASP A 196 -24.55 -18.64 -0.14
N ALA A 197 -23.42 -18.30 -0.75
CA ALA A 197 -22.11 -18.56 -0.17
C ALA A 197 -21.84 -17.69 1.07
N ASP A 198 -21.18 -18.28 2.07
CA ASP A 198 -20.70 -17.63 3.29
C ASP A 198 -19.29 -17.01 3.16
N TYR A 199 -18.83 -16.84 1.92
CA TYR A 199 -17.56 -16.17 1.57
C TYR A 199 -17.81 -15.01 0.60
N VAL A 200 -16.88 -14.07 0.54
CA VAL A 200 -17.02 -12.86 -0.28
C VAL A 200 -16.70 -13.14 -1.74
N ILE A 201 -17.48 -12.58 -2.66
CA ILE A 201 -17.25 -12.70 -4.09
C ILE A 201 -17.11 -11.29 -4.67
N GLY A 202 -15.95 -11.01 -5.26
CA GLY A 202 -15.77 -9.81 -6.07
C GLY A 202 -15.80 -10.14 -7.56
N VAL A 203 -16.32 -9.21 -8.34
CA VAL A 203 -16.49 -9.37 -9.79
C VAL A 203 -16.01 -8.09 -10.47
N PRO A 204 -15.08 -8.16 -11.45
CA PRO A 204 -14.64 -7.00 -12.20
C PRO A 204 -15.84 -6.36 -12.92
N ILE A 205 -15.74 -5.06 -13.17
CA ILE A 205 -16.81 -4.27 -13.80
C ILE A 205 -16.36 -3.69 -15.14
N GLU A 206 -15.06 -3.63 -15.36
CA GLU A 206 -14.39 -3.17 -16.55
C GLU A 206 -14.30 -4.26 -17.63
N LYS A 207 -14.27 -3.83 -18.89
CA LYS A 207 -13.98 -4.68 -20.04
C LYS A 207 -12.47 -4.89 -20.13
N ALA A 208 -12.04 -6.14 -20.00
CA ALA A 208 -10.63 -6.49 -20.07
C ALA A 208 -10.01 -6.03 -21.40
N GLY A 209 -8.82 -5.44 -21.34
CA GLY A 209 -8.07 -4.99 -22.51
C GLY A 209 -8.62 -3.77 -23.26
N ALA A 210 -9.68 -3.11 -22.75
CA ALA A 210 -10.28 -1.96 -23.45
C ALA A 210 -9.49 -0.65 -23.22
N PHE A 211 -9.16 0.04 -24.33
CA PHE A 211 -8.64 1.41 -24.31
C PHE A 211 -9.37 2.27 -25.38
N PRO A 212 -10.06 3.36 -25.02
CA PRO A 212 -10.25 3.87 -23.66
C PRO A 212 -11.07 2.91 -22.77
N LEU A 213 -10.95 3.07 -21.45
CA LEU A 213 -11.63 2.25 -20.44
C LEU A 213 -13.12 2.10 -20.77
N SER A 214 -13.62 0.87 -20.76
CA SER A 214 -15.01 0.51 -21.02
C SER A 214 -15.54 -0.44 -19.93
N TRP A 215 -16.85 -0.46 -19.69
CA TRP A 215 -17.51 -1.31 -18.68
C TRP A 215 -18.19 -2.53 -19.32
N LEU A 216 -18.43 -3.59 -18.54
CA LEU A 216 -18.99 -4.86 -19.05
C LEU A 216 -20.46 -4.82 -19.46
N LYS A 217 -21.24 -3.94 -18.83
CA LYS A 217 -22.68 -3.76 -19.13
C LYS A 217 -22.97 -2.32 -19.53
N TYR A 218 -23.99 -2.14 -20.35
CA TYR A 218 -24.55 -0.84 -20.69
C TYR A 218 -25.32 -0.29 -19.48
N GLY A 219 -24.88 0.85 -18.95
CA GLY A 219 -25.49 1.51 -17.77
C GLY A 219 -24.49 2.45 -17.10
N SER A 220 -24.97 3.34 -16.23
CA SER A 220 -24.06 4.16 -15.41
C SER A 220 -23.43 3.30 -14.32
N LEU A 221 -22.14 3.54 -14.02
CA LEU A 221 -21.43 2.88 -12.91
C LEU A 221 -22.20 2.97 -11.58
N TYR A 222 -22.89 4.09 -11.37
CA TYR A 222 -23.75 4.35 -10.22
C TYR A 222 -24.89 3.34 -10.09
N GLN A 223 -25.61 3.05 -11.18
CA GLN A 223 -26.69 2.04 -11.17
C GLN A 223 -26.15 0.64 -10.86
N GLN A 224 -24.95 0.31 -11.37
CA GLN A 224 -24.34 -0.99 -11.13
C GLN A 224 -23.95 -1.22 -9.66
N LEU A 225 -23.54 -0.16 -8.95
CA LEU A 225 -23.22 -0.24 -7.52
C LEU A 225 -24.48 -0.39 -6.65
N LEU A 226 -25.64 0.12 -7.11
CA LEU A 226 -26.90 0.00 -6.39
C LEU A 226 -27.59 -1.36 -6.56
N GLU A 227 -27.34 -2.05 -7.67
CA GLU A 227 -27.97 -3.35 -7.99
C GLU A 227 -27.20 -4.56 -7.44
N ARG A 228 -25.99 -4.36 -6.90
CA ARG A 228 -25.22 -5.44 -6.26
C ARG A 228 -25.51 -5.50 -4.75
N PRO A 229 -25.70 -6.70 -4.19
CA PRO A 229 -25.95 -6.89 -2.76
C PRO A 229 -24.77 -6.43 -1.88
#